data_AF-A0A3D1T2T3-F1
#
_entry.id   AF-A0A3D1T2T3-F1
#
_cell.length_a   1.000
_cell.length_b   1.000
_cell.length_c   1.000
_cell.angle_alpha   90.00
_cell.angle_beta   90.00
_cell.angle_gamma   90.00
#
_symmetry.space_group_name_H-M   'P 1'
#
loop_
_entity.id
_entity.type
_entity.pdbx_description
1 polymer ?
#
loop_
_entity_poly.entity_id
_entity_poly.type
_entity_poly.pdbx_seq_one_letter_code
_entity_poly.pdbx_strand_id
1 'polypeptide(L)' 'AMLRANWLGEPVRLIGVNVSGFSSVKHLERQLGLFPRTMEQDKLVQTVDMLKDKYGDNAIQRASFLQVPSKME' A
#
# COMPACT_ATOMS: atom_id res chain seq x y z
N ALA A 1 -14.75 -29.78 14.93
CA ALA A 1 -14.41 -31.20 14.70
C ALA A 1 -13.27 -31.69 15.58
N MET A 2 -12.27 -30.87 15.90
CA MET A 2 -11.05 -31.28 16.62
C MET A 2 -11.27 -32.01 17.95
N LEU A 3 -12.10 -31.48 18.85
CA LEU A 3 -12.31 -32.10 20.16
C LEU A 3 -12.85 -33.53 20.05
N ARG A 4 -13.86 -33.75 19.19
CA ARG A 4 -14.46 -35.09 18.97
C ARG A 4 -13.49 -36.09 18.36
N ALA A 5 -12.57 -35.62 17.51
CA ALA A 5 -11.59 -36.48 16.87
C ALA A 5 -10.44 -36.90 17.81
N ASN A 6 -10.21 -36.18 18.91
CA ASN A 6 -9.04 -36.37 19.77
C ASN A 6 -9.39 -36.73 21.22
N TRP A 7 -10.68 -36.84 21.54
CA TRP A 7 -11.13 -37.16 22.89
C TRP A 7 -11.32 -38.67 23.07
N LEU A 8 -10.73 -39.21 24.14
CA LEU A 8 -10.73 -40.65 24.45
C LEU A 8 -11.84 -41.07 25.45
N GLY A 9 -12.79 -40.18 25.75
CA GLY A 9 -13.92 -40.46 26.65
C GLY A 9 -13.68 -40.15 28.14
N GLU A 10 -12.45 -39.81 28.51
CA GLU A 10 -12.08 -39.45 29.88
C GLU A 10 -12.54 -38.04 30.28
N PRO A 11 -12.92 -37.78 31.55
CA PRO A 11 -13.33 -36.45 31.99
C PRO A 11 -12.25 -35.37 31.76
N VAL A 12 -12.56 -34.38 30.92
CA VAL A 12 -11.65 -33.27 30.61
C VAL A 12 -11.83 -32.16 31.64
N ARG A 13 -10.74 -31.79 32.34
CA ARG A 13 -10.76 -30.77 33.39
C ARG A 13 -10.52 -29.34 32.87
N LEU A 14 -9.88 -29.19 31.71
CA LEU A 14 -9.57 -27.88 31.11
C LEU A 14 -9.39 -28.01 29.59
N ILE A 15 -9.91 -27.03 28.85
CA ILE A 15 -9.67 -26.87 27.41
C ILE A 15 -9.14 -25.46 27.18
N GLY A 16 -7.92 -25.36 26.67
CA GLY A 16 -7.31 -24.10 26.26
C GLY A 16 -7.53 -23.86 24.76
N VAL A 17 -8.14 -22.73 24.40
CA VAL A 17 -8.23 -22.28 23.01
C VAL A 17 -7.46 -20.98 22.90
N ASN A 18 -6.48 -20.93 22.01
CA ASN A 18 -5.71 -19.74 21.70
C ASN A 18 -5.85 -19.40 20.22
N VAL A 19 -5.96 -18.12 19.92
CA VAL A 19 -5.87 -17.60 18.56
C VAL A 19 -4.59 -16.80 18.47
N SER A 20 -3.79 -17.11 17.46
CA SER A 20 -2.51 -16.46 17.18
C SER A 20 -2.43 -16.15 15.67
N GLY A 21 -1.40 -15.41 15.26
CA GLY A 21 -1.22 -15.05 13.85
C GLY A 21 -2.03 -13.83 13.39
N PHE A 22 -2.38 -12.94 14.31
CA PHE A 22 -2.95 -11.64 13.94
C PHE A 22 -1.90 -10.81 13.21
N SER A 23 -2.08 -10.61 11.92
CA SER A 23 -1.30 -9.64 11.14
C SER A 23 -1.90 -8.25 11.31
N SER A 24 -1.04 -7.27 11.60
CA SER A 24 -1.44 -5.87 11.56
C SER A 24 -1.89 -5.51 10.15
N VAL A 25 -3.02 -4.81 10.04
CA VAL A 25 -3.55 -4.27 8.77
C VAL A 25 -2.46 -3.49 8.02
N LYS A 26 -1.49 -2.89 8.73
CA LYS A 26 -0.34 -2.20 8.13
C LYS A 26 0.60 -3.08 7.31
N HIS A 27 0.66 -4.39 7.56
CA HIS A 27 1.53 -5.33 6.84
C HIS A 27 0.79 -6.12 5.76
N LEU A 28 -0.54 -6.00 5.68
CA LEU A 28 -1.39 -6.81 4.81
C LEU A 28 -1.88 -6.08 3.55
N GLU A 29 -1.70 -4.76 3.43
CA GLU A 29 -2.44 -3.96 2.44
C GLU A 29 -1.60 -3.35 1.31
N ARG A 30 -0.44 -3.91 0.97
CA ARG A 30 0.19 -3.51 -0.29
C ARG A 30 0.75 -4.69 -1.04
N GLN A 31 -0.04 -5.20 -1.98
CA GLN A 31 0.51 -5.90 -3.13
C GLN A 31 1.52 -4.96 -3.80
N LEU A 32 2.79 -5.33 -3.76
CA LEU A 32 3.84 -4.59 -4.44
C LEU A 32 3.55 -4.66 -5.95
N GLY A 33 3.22 -3.52 -6.55
CA GLY A 33 3.20 -3.40 -8.01
C GLY A 33 4.62 -3.59 -8.55
N LEU A 34 4.73 -4.00 -9.83
CA LEU A 34 6.02 -4.21 -10.51
C LEU A 34 6.94 -2.97 -10.47
N PHE A 35 6.38 -1.78 -10.22
CA PHE A 35 7.11 -0.54 -9.99
C PHE A 35 6.63 0.08 -8.67
N PRO A 36 7.34 -0.16 -7.55
CA PRO A 36 6.96 0.41 -6.26
C PRO A 36 7.12 1.93 -6.30
N ARG A 37 6.00 2.66 -6.35
CA ARG A 37 5.98 4.11 -6.11
C ARG A 37 6.05 4.38 -4.62
N THR A 38 6.94 5.27 -4.21
CA THR A 38 7.04 5.68 -2.80
C THR A 38 5.84 6.57 -2.44
N MET A 39 5.42 6.60 -1.16
CA MET A 39 4.33 7.49 -0.71
C MET A 39 4.61 8.97 -1.05
N GLU A 40 5.88 9.37 -1.12
CA GLU A 40 6.29 10.72 -1.50
C GLU A 40 5.96 11.03 -2.97
N GLN A 41 6.12 10.06 -3.86
CA GLN A 41 5.76 10.21 -5.27
C GLN A 41 4.25 10.35 -5.46
N ASP A 42 3.45 9.61 -4.69
CA ASP A 42 1.99 9.67 -4.76
C ASP A 42 1.46 11.04 -4.30
N LYS A 43 2.00 11.58 -3.19
CA LYS A 43 1.67 12.95 -2.72
C LYS A 43 2.07 14.03 -3.72
N LEU A 44 3.24 13.88 -4.35
CA LEU A 44 3.69 14.79 -5.39
C LEU A 44 2.74 14.79 -6.60
N VAL A 45 2.35 13.61 -7.10
CA VAL A 45 1.39 13.49 -8.21
C VAL A 45 0.06 14.14 -7.85
N GLN A 46 -0.49 13.82 -6.67
CA GLN A 46 -1.76 14.39 -6.20
C GLN A 46 -1.72 15.93 -6.12
N THR A 47 -0.60 16.49 -5.65
CA THR A 47 -0.43 17.94 -5.55
C THR A 47 -0.37 18.59 -6.93
N VAL A 48 0.35 17.97 -7.87
CA VAL A 48 0.45 18.44 -9.27
C VAL A 48 -0.93 18.45 -9.92
N ASP A 49 -1.72 17.39 -9.72
CA ASP A 49 -3.08 17.29 -10.29
C ASP A 49 -3.99 18.36 -9.69
N MET A 50 -3.96 18.56 -8.36
CA MET A 50 -4.75 19.62 -7.70
C MET A 50 -4.41 21.03 -8.21
N LEU A 51 -3.14 21.30 -8.53
CA LEU A 51 -2.73 22.57 -9.11
C LEU A 51 -3.27 22.75 -10.53
N LYS A 52 -3.28 21.68 -11.35
CA LYS A 52 -3.81 21.72 -12.71
C LYS A 52 -5.32 21.89 -12.74
N ASP A 53 -6.06 21.20 -11.87
CA ASP A 53 -7.51 21.35 -11.75
C ASP A 53 -7.90 22.80 -11.41
N LYS A 54 -7.09 23.48 -10.59
CA LYS A 54 -7.37 24.85 -10.14
C LYS A 54 -6.93 25.94 -11.11
N TYR A 55 -5.78 25.76 -11.77
CA TYR A 55 -5.11 26.81 -12.55
C TYR A 55 -4.99 26.50 -14.05
N GLY A 56 -5.47 25.33 -14.49
CA GLY A 56 -5.39 24.84 -15.87
C GLY A 56 -4.17 23.95 -16.12
N ASP A 57 -4.25 23.13 -17.17
CA ASP A 57 -3.28 22.06 -17.48
C ASP A 57 -1.84 22.53 -17.67
N ASN A 58 -1.65 23.78 -18.10
CA ASN A 58 -0.35 24.38 -18.37
C ASN A 58 0.23 25.18 -17.19
N ALA A 59 -0.43 25.17 -16.02
CA ALA A 59 0.02 25.92 -14.85
C ALA A 59 1.34 25.39 -14.26
N ILE A 60 1.58 24.07 -14.38
CA ILE A 60 2.81 23.44 -13.92
C ILE A 60 3.22 22.31 -14.86
N GLN A 61 4.50 22.29 -15.24
CA GLN A 61 5.07 21.27 -16.12
C GLN A 61 6.31 20.66 -15.46
N ARG A 62 6.46 19.34 -15.57
CA ARG A 62 7.70 18.68 -15.13
C ARG A 62 8.85 19.15 -16.00
N ALA A 63 9.96 19.52 -15.36
CA ALA A 63 11.17 19.97 -16.05
C ALA A 63 11.69 18.96 -17.09
N SER A 64 11.45 17.65 -16.88
CA SER A 64 11.79 16.60 -17.85
C SER A 64 11.10 16.74 -19.21
N PHE A 65 9.99 17.47 -19.30
CA PHE A 65 9.27 17.73 -20.55
C PHE A 65 9.71 19.04 -21.23
N LEU A 66 10.51 19.85 -20.57
CA LEU A 66 11.10 21.02 -21.20
C LEU A 66 12.18 20.53 -22.16
N GLN A 67 11.98 20.74 -23.46
CA GLN A 67 13.06 20.59 -24.42
C GLN A 67 14.11 21.64 -24.07
N VAL A 68 15.28 21.19 -23.59
CA VAL A 68 16.44 22.07 -23.49
C VAL A 68 16.81 22.43 -24.92
N PRO A 69 16.69 23.69 -25.37
CA PRO A 69 17.22 24.05 -26.68
C PRO A 69 18.72 23.74 -26.65
N SER A 70 19.17 22.79 -27.47
CA SER A 70 20.59 22.54 -27.63
C SER A 70 21.20 23.83 -28.15
N LYS A 71 22.07 24.44 -27.33
CA LYS A 71 22.97 25.57 -27.63
C LYS A 71 22.62 26.39 -28.89
N MET A 72 22.22 27.64 -28.67
CA MET A 72 22.50 28.70 -29.64
C MET A 72 24.03 28.80 -29.76
N GLU A 73 24.59 28.21 -30.83
CA GLU A 73 25.87 28.61 -31.42
C GLU A 73 25.60 29.49 -32.64
#